data_AF-A0A3D2F918-F1
#
_entry.id   AF-A0A3D2F918-F1
#
_cell.length_a   1.000
_cell.length_b   1.000
_cell.length_c   1.000
_cell.angle_alpha   90.00
_cell.angle_beta   90.00
_cell.angle_gamma   90.00
#
_symmetry.space_group_name_H-M   'P 1'
#
loop_
_entity.id
_entity.type
_entity.pdbx_description
1 polymer ?
#
loop_
_entity_poly.entity_id
_entity_poly.type
_entity_poly.pdbx_seq_one_letter_code
_entity_poly.pdbx_strand_id
1 'polypeptide(L)'
;MALQDTDISKVRTILLGITGLSCLVYAILAIAQNDPQPIWWFIPMTAGLLASVGIAIAFLLGDSSARQMAHDEMYDELNHRAQRHAYWIAVLMYPIFAVIIMTTGLSWETTFAAMGTLTGAAYLLLLTFYEWRMS
;
A
#
# COMPACT_ATOMS: atom_id res chain seq x y z
N MET A 1 -28.66 8.59 1.09
CA MET A 1 -28.33 7.66 2.19
C MET A 1 -26.92 8.02 2.61
N ALA A 2 -26.71 8.54 3.82
CA ALA A 2 -25.37 8.81 4.33
C ALA A 2 -24.65 7.47 4.54
N LEU A 3 -23.37 7.39 4.16
CA LEU A 3 -22.56 6.19 4.39
C LEU A 3 -22.31 6.02 5.89
N GLN A 4 -22.38 4.79 6.38
CA GLN A 4 -22.02 4.46 7.76
C GLN A 4 -20.49 4.37 7.90
N ASP A 5 -19.99 4.43 9.13
CA ASP A 5 -18.56 4.33 9.47
C ASP A 5 -17.93 3.03 8.94
N THR A 6 -18.66 1.92 9.04
CA THR A 6 -18.23 0.60 8.54
C THR A 6 -18.11 0.57 7.02
N ASP A 7 -18.93 1.32 6.30
CA ASP A 7 -18.87 1.42 4.84
C ASP A 7 -17.63 2.20 4.39
N ILE A 8 -17.32 3.30 5.09
CA ILE A 8 -16.12 4.13 4.82
C ILE A 8 -14.86 3.31 5.06
N SER A 9 -14.81 2.59 6.18
CA SER A 9 -13.66 1.74 6.53
C SER A 9 -13.47 0.62 5.51
N LYS A 10 -14.54 -0.07 5.11
CA LYS A 10 -14.47 -1.11 4.05
C LYS A 10 -13.97 -0.57 2.72
N VAL A 11 -14.48 0.59 2.28
CA VAL A 11 -14.05 1.24 1.04
C VAL A 11 -12.55 1.55 1.10
N ARG A 12 -12.08 2.12 2.22
CA ARG A 12 -10.66 2.39 2.44
C ARG A 12 -9.83 1.11 2.39
N THR A 13 -10.19 0.08 3.15
CA THR A 13 -9.46 -1.19 3.18
C THR A 13 -9.38 -1.84 1.80
N ILE A 14 -10.48 -1.85 1.03
CA ILE A 14 -10.48 -2.44 -0.32
C ILE A 14 -9.61 -1.63 -1.28
N LEU A 15 -9.78 -0.30 -1.32
CA LEU A 15 -9.05 0.55 -2.28
C LEU A 15 -7.55 0.62 -1.98
N LEU A 16 -7.18 0.73 -0.70
CA LEU A 16 -5.77 0.66 -0.28
C LEU A 16 -5.19 -0.74 -0.51
N GLY A 17 -5.98 -1.80 -0.31
CA GLY A 17 -5.58 -3.18 -0.56
C GLY A 17 -5.27 -3.42 -2.03
N ILE A 18 -6.16 -2.99 -2.93
CA ILE A 18 -5.93 -3.07 -4.38
C ILE A 18 -4.69 -2.27 -4.78
N THR A 19 -4.48 -1.09 -4.20
CA THR A 19 -3.28 -0.27 -4.46
C THR A 19 -2.01 -0.96 -3.96
N GLY A 20 -2.04 -1.55 -2.76
CA GLY A 20 -0.92 -2.31 -2.22
C GLY A 20 -0.59 -3.53 -3.09
N LEU A 21 -1.61 -4.24 -3.57
CA LEU A 21 -1.44 -5.38 -4.48
C LEU A 21 -0.90 -4.95 -5.84
N SER A 22 -1.34 -3.81 -6.38
CA SER A 22 -0.81 -3.30 -7.65
C SER A 22 0.67 -2.96 -7.52
N CYS A 23 1.09 -2.31 -6.43
CA CYS A 23 2.49 -2.07 -6.10
C CYS A 23 3.29 -3.39 -5.99
N LEU A 24 2.76 -4.37 -5.26
CA LEU A 24 3.42 -5.67 -5.08
C LEU A 24 3.62 -6.40 -6.41
N VAL A 25 2.56 -6.52 -7.22
CA VAL A 25 2.61 -7.16 -8.54
C VAL A 25 3.59 -6.43 -9.45
N TYR A 26 3.57 -5.10 -9.46
CA TYR A 26 4.49 -4.30 -10.27
C TYR A 26 5.95 -4.57 -9.91
N ALA A 27 6.29 -4.60 -8.61
CA ALA A 27 7.64 -4.88 -8.18
C ALA A 27 8.09 -6.32 -8.50
N ILE A 28 7.21 -7.31 -8.35
CA ILE A 28 7.49 -8.70 -8.72
C ILE A 28 7.79 -8.79 -10.22
N LEU A 29 7.00 -8.11 -11.06
CA LEU A 29 7.23 -8.07 -12.50
C LEU A 29 8.57 -7.41 -12.85
N ALA A 30 8.91 -6.30 -12.18
CA ALA A 30 10.18 -5.59 -12.40
C ALA A 30 11.37 -6.51 -12.12
N ILE A 31 11.34 -7.21 -10.98
CA ILE A 31 12.36 -8.18 -10.58
C ILE A 31 12.44 -9.33 -11.57
N ALA A 32 11.30 -9.91 -11.96
CA ALA A 32 11.23 -11.07 -12.85
C ALA A 32 11.73 -10.77 -14.27
N GLN A 33 11.49 -9.56 -14.76
CA GLN A 33 11.90 -9.13 -16.11
C GLN A 33 13.27 -8.43 -16.13
N ASN A 34 13.86 -8.18 -14.96
CA ASN A 34 15.05 -7.34 -14.80
C ASN A 34 14.90 -5.98 -15.53
N ASP A 35 13.70 -5.41 -15.48
CA ASP A 35 13.35 -4.15 -16.13
C ASP A 35 12.69 -3.25 -15.08
N PRO A 36 13.19 -2.02 -14.82
CA PRO A 36 12.54 -1.09 -13.89
C PRO A 36 11.12 -0.70 -14.30
N GLN A 37 10.77 -0.88 -15.58
CA GLN A 37 9.46 -0.55 -16.17
C GLN A 37 8.86 -1.77 -16.89
N PRO A 38 8.51 -2.85 -16.16
CA PRO A 38 8.05 -4.11 -16.77
C PRO A 38 6.78 -3.97 -17.61
N ILE A 39 5.97 -2.97 -17.26
CA ILE A 39 4.76 -2.55 -17.96
C ILE A 39 4.72 -1.01 -17.90
N TRP A 40 3.54 -0.42 -17.75
CA TRP A 40 3.39 1.02 -17.76
C TRP A 40 3.67 1.60 -16.37
N TRP A 41 4.68 2.45 -16.26
CA TRP A 41 5.22 3.01 -15.01
C TRP A 41 4.19 3.72 -14.12
N PHE A 42 3.10 4.24 -14.70
CA PHE A 42 2.09 4.95 -13.93
C PHE A 42 1.06 4.04 -13.23
N ILE A 43 1.05 2.72 -13.45
CA ILE A 43 0.00 1.84 -12.91
C ILE A 43 -0.11 1.92 -11.37
N PRO A 44 1.00 1.83 -10.60
CA PRO A 44 0.93 2.02 -9.15
C PRO A 44 0.44 3.42 -8.76
N MET A 45 0.86 4.46 -9.50
CA MET A 45 0.45 5.84 -9.27
C MET A 45 -1.05 6.04 -9.50
N THR A 46 -1.58 5.58 -10.64
CA THR A 46 -3.00 5.76 -10.98
C THR A 46 -3.89 4.95 -10.04
N ALA A 47 -3.47 3.75 -9.62
CA ALA A 47 -4.17 3.00 -8.59
C ALA A 47 -4.29 3.79 -7.27
N GLY A 48 -3.18 4.38 -6.79
CA GLY A 48 -3.19 5.21 -5.59
C GLY A 48 -4.01 6.49 -5.72
N LEU A 49 -3.96 7.14 -6.89
CA LEU A 49 -4.77 8.33 -7.16
C LEU A 49 -6.27 7.98 -7.15
N LEU A 50 -6.68 6.92 -7.84
CA LEU A 50 -8.08 6.48 -7.87
C LEU A 50 -8.55 6.03 -6.47
N ALA A 51 -7.69 5.34 -5.71
CA ALA A 51 -7.99 4.98 -4.33
C ALA A 51 -8.20 6.21 -3.45
N SER A 52 -7.31 7.20 -3.51
CA SER A 52 -7.44 8.43 -2.72
C SER A 52 -8.69 9.24 -3.07
N VAL A 53 -9.03 9.35 -4.35
CA VAL A 53 -10.28 9.98 -4.80
C VAL A 53 -11.49 9.20 -4.31
N GLY A 54 -11.49 7.87 -4.44
CA GLY A 54 -12.60 7.02 -3.97
C GLY A 54 -12.82 7.11 -2.47
N ILE A 55 -11.75 7.10 -1.69
CA ILE A 55 -11.79 7.31 -0.24
C ILE A 55 -12.33 8.70 0.07
N ALA A 56 -11.81 9.75 -0.57
CA ALA A 56 -12.27 11.12 -0.35
C ALA A 56 -13.77 11.28 -0.63
N ILE A 57 -14.29 10.68 -1.72
CA ILE A 57 -15.73 10.68 -2.03
C ILE A 57 -16.52 9.96 -0.93
N ALA A 58 -16.07 8.79 -0.47
CA ALA A 58 -16.73 8.07 0.62
C ALA A 58 -16.77 8.91 1.91
N PHE A 59 -15.67 9.61 2.23
CA PHE A 59 -15.62 10.56 3.36
C PHE A 59 -16.60 11.71 3.20
N LEU A 60 -16.70 12.32 2.02
CA LEU A 60 -17.60 13.44 1.77
C LEU A 60 -19.08 13.03 1.85
N LEU A 61 -19.40 11.78 1.53
CA LEU A 61 -20.75 11.22 1.60
C LEU A 61 -21.15 10.69 2.99
N GLY A 62 -20.19 10.51 3.90
CA GLY A 62 -20.46 10.14 5.29
C GLY A 62 -20.90 11.35 6.14
N ASP A 63 -21.71 11.11 7.16
CA ASP A 63 -22.07 12.12 8.17
C ASP A 63 -20.88 12.43 9.10
N SER A 64 -20.90 13.57 9.79
CA SER A 64 -19.78 14.03 10.64
C SER A 64 -19.40 13.02 11.73
N SER A 65 -20.37 12.32 12.31
CA SER A 65 -20.15 11.24 13.30
C SER A 65 -19.49 10.01 12.66
N ALA A 66 -19.95 9.58 11.50
CA ALA A 66 -19.40 8.45 10.77
C ALA A 66 -17.94 8.69 10.34
N ARG A 67 -17.61 9.93 9.96
CA ARG A 67 -16.22 10.31 9.62
C ARG A 67 -15.29 10.25 10.83
N GLN A 68 -15.76 10.72 11.99
CA GLN A 68 -14.99 10.68 13.23
C GLN A 68 -14.77 9.24 13.70
N MET A 69 -15.80 8.40 13.63
CA MET A 69 -15.67 6.97 13.99
C MET A 69 -14.77 6.20 13.04
N ALA A 70 -14.76 6.52 11.74
CA ALA A 70 -13.85 5.89 10.79
C ALA A 70 -12.37 6.29 10.95
N HIS A 71 -12.07 7.32 11.75
CA HIS A 71 -10.74 7.84 12.10
C HIS A 71 -10.58 7.92 13.62
N ASP A 72 -11.13 6.95 14.32
CA ASP A 72 -11.03 6.87 15.76
C ASP A 72 -9.62 6.42 16.23
N GLU A 73 -9.46 6.29 17.54
CA GLU A 73 -8.20 5.87 18.18
C GLU A 73 -7.74 4.49 17.65
N MET A 74 -8.67 3.61 17.30
CA MET A 74 -8.35 2.30 16.73
C MET A 74 -7.64 2.46 15.38
N TYR A 75 -8.17 3.29 14.48
CA TYR A 75 -7.52 3.56 13.19
C TYR A 75 -6.10 4.12 13.38
N ASP A 76 -5.92 5.05 14.32
CA ASP A 76 -4.61 5.65 14.60
C ASP A 76 -3.60 4.61 15.13
N GLU A 77 -4.01 3.73 16.03
CA GLU A 77 -3.17 2.64 16.52
C GLU A 77 -2.77 1.66 15.41
N LEU A 78 -3.72 1.26 14.56
CA LEU A 78 -3.47 0.35 13.44
C LEU A 78 -2.52 0.99 12.41
N ASN A 79 -2.74 2.27 12.08
CA ASN A 79 -1.90 3.05 11.20
C ASN A 79 -0.48 3.14 11.76
N HIS A 80 -0.32 3.51 13.03
CA HIS A 80 0.99 3.61 13.67
C HIS A 80 1.72 2.26 13.68
N ARG A 81 0.99 1.17 13.94
CA ARG A 81 1.55 -0.19 13.90
C ARG A 81 1.97 -0.60 12.49
N ALA A 82 1.16 -0.30 11.47
CA ALA A 82 1.50 -0.55 10.07
C ALA A 82 2.76 0.21 9.65
N GLN A 83 2.88 1.48 10.01
CA GLN A 83 4.07 2.30 9.74
C GLN A 83 5.32 1.72 10.38
N ARG A 84 5.26 1.31 11.65
CA ARG A 84 6.41 0.74 12.36
C ARG A 84 6.90 -0.54 11.72
N HIS A 85 6.01 -1.43 11.32
CA HIS A 85 6.41 -2.66 10.62
C HIS A 85 6.88 -2.41 9.20
N ALA A 86 6.22 -1.52 8.45
CA ALA A 86 6.62 -1.14 7.11
C ALA A 86 8.02 -0.51 7.10
N TYR A 87 8.34 0.32 8.10
CA TYR A 87 9.69 0.86 8.31
C TYR A 87 10.73 -0.26 8.39
N TRP A 88 10.52 -1.25 9.26
CA TRP A 88 11.46 -2.36 9.41
C TRP A 88 11.55 -3.23 8.17
N ILE A 89 10.43 -3.45 7.45
CA ILE A 89 10.45 -4.14 6.16
C ILE A 89 11.31 -3.37 5.15
N ALA A 90 11.11 -2.06 5.03
CA ALA A 90 11.90 -1.22 4.13
C ALA A 90 13.40 -1.24 4.49
N VAL A 91 13.75 -1.23 5.78
CA VAL A 91 15.14 -1.37 6.24
C VAL A 91 15.71 -2.75 5.89
N LEU A 92 14.95 -3.83 6.10
CA LEU A 92 15.38 -5.20 5.78
C LEU A 92 15.54 -5.44 4.28
N MET A 93 14.87 -4.65 3.44
CA MET A 93 15.01 -4.78 1.99
C MET A 93 16.43 -4.46 1.50
N TYR A 94 17.17 -3.56 2.15
CA TYR A 94 18.55 -3.26 1.75
C TYR A 94 19.48 -4.49 1.78
N PRO A 95 19.64 -5.21 2.90
CA PRO A 95 20.48 -6.40 2.92
C PRO A 95 19.90 -7.55 2.07
N ILE A 96 18.57 -7.69 1.99
CA ILE A 96 17.94 -8.73 1.16
C ILE A 96 18.25 -8.50 -0.33
N PHE A 97 18.02 -7.28 -0.83
CA PHE A 97 18.30 -6.95 -2.22
C PHE A 97 19.79 -6.92 -2.54
N ALA A 98 20.66 -6.59 -1.58
CA ALA A 98 22.10 -6.75 -1.75
C ALA A 98 22.48 -8.20 -2.09
N VAL A 99 21.94 -9.18 -1.35
CA VAL A 99 22.15 -10.60 -1.62
C VAL A 99 21.55 -11.02 -2.96
N ILE A 100 20.35 -10.53 -3.29
CA ILE A 100 19.69 -10.81 -4.58
C ILE A 100 20.55 -10.31 -5.73
N ILE A 101 21.00 -9.06 -5.72
CA ILE A 101 21.87 -8.49 -6.77
C ILE A 101 23.13 -9.35 -6.95
N MET A 102 23.79 -9.74 -5.85
CA MET A 102 25.01 -10.55 -5.89
C MET A 102 24.80 -11.94 -6.50
N THR A 103 23.58 -12.49 -6.42
CA THR A 103 23.29 -13.87 -6.85
C THR A 103 22.62 -13.95 -8.21
N THR A 104 21.84 -12.94 -8.62
CA THR A 104 21.06 -12.97 -9.86
C THR A 104 21.56 -12.01 -10.94
N GLY A 105 22.45 -11.05 -10.60
CA GLY A 105 22.89 -10.02 -11.54
C GLY A 105 21.80 -8.98 -11.88
N LEU A 106 20.83 -8.79 -10.99
CA LEU A 106 19.78 -7.78 -11.11
C LEU A 106 20.38 -6.38 -11.30
N SER A 107 19.80 -5.60 -12.21
CA SER A 107 20.26 -4.24 -12.45
C SER A 107 20.00 -3.35 -11.23
N TRP A 108 20.87 -2.35 -11.01
CA TRP A 108 20.67 -1.39 -9.93
C TRP A 108 19.38 -0.59 -10.11
N GLU A 109 19.05 -0.20 -11.34
CA GLU A 109 17.82 0.54 -11.66
C GLU A 109 16.57 -0.25 -11.31
N THR A 110 16.50 -1.52 -11.73
CA THR A 110 15.40 -2.43 -11.38
C THR A 110 15.29 -2.63 -9.88
N THR A 111 16.42 -2.76 -9.19
CA THR A 111 16.44 -2.96 -7.74
C THR A 111 15.86 -1.76 -7.01
N PHE A 112 16.30 -0.55 -7.33
CA PHE A 112 15.78 0.66 -6.70
C PHE A 112 14.31 0.89 -7.02
N ALA A 113 13.89 0.64 -8.26
CA ALA A 113 12.48 0.73 -8.65
C ALA A 113 11.63 -0.26 -7.84
N ALA A 114 12.02 -1.54 -7.81
CA ALA A 114 11.32 -2.57 -7.05
C ALA A 114 11.29 -2.27 -5.55
N MET A 115 12.40 -1.82 -4.95
CA MET A 115 12.47 -1.45 -3.55
C MET A 115 11.55 -0.27 -3.20
N GLY A 116 11.52 0.77 -4.04
CA GLY A 116 10.63 1.91 -3.87
C GLY A 116 9.16 1.49 -3.90
N THR A 117 8.78 0.68 -4.90
CA THR A 117 7.40 0.20 -5.04
C THR A 117 6.98 -0.74 -3.91
N LEU A 118 7.86 -1.66 -3.50
CA LEU A 118 7.61 -2.58 -2.39
C LEU A 118 7.50 -1.86 -1.04
N THR A 119 8.18 -0.73 -0.85
CA THR A 119 8.03 0.09 0.37
C THR A 119 6.60 0.61 0.50
N GLY A 120 6.03 1.13 -0.60
CA GLY A 120 4.62 1.52 -0.65
C GLY A 120 3.68 0.33 -0.44
N ALA A 121 3.96 -0.80 -1.10
CA ALA A 121 3.18 -2.02 -0.95
C ALA A 121 3.15 -2.51 0.51
N ALA A 122 4.30 -2.52 1.19
CA ALA A 122 4.43 -3.01 2.56
C ALA A 122 3.51 -2.25 3.51
N TYR A 123 3.53 -0.93 3.48
CA TYR A 123 2.66 -0.11 4.32
C TYR A 123 1.17 -0.33 4.01
N LEU A 124 0.79 -0.22 2.73
CA LEU A 124 -0.62 -0.34 2.31
C LEU A 124 -1.19 -1.72 2.65
N LEU A 125 -0.46 -2.79 2.34
CA LEU A 125 -0.90 -4.16 2.63
C LEU A 125 -0.95 -4.44 4.13
N LEU A 126 0.01 -3.94 4.93
CA LEU A 126 -0.03 -4.10 6.38
C LEU A 126 -1.22 -3.39 7.00
N LEU A 127 -1.50 -2.14 6.59
CA LEU A 127 -2.65 -1.39 7.07
C LEU A 127 -3.94 -2.14 6.75
N THR A 128 -4.10 -2.56 5.49
CA THR A 128 -5.32 -3.27 5.06
C THR A 128 -5.48 -4.62 5.75
N PHE A 129 -4.39 -5.34 6.00
CA PHE A 129 -4.42 -6.59 6.76
C PHE A 129 -4.81 -6.38 8.22
N TYR A 130 -4.32 -5.31 8.85
CA TYR A 130 -4.69 -4.99 10.23
C TYR A 130 -6.13 -4.52 10.36
N GLU A 131 -6.61 -3.67 9.45
CA GLU A 131 -8.02 -3.28 9.41
C GLU A 131 -8.92 -4.51 9.18
N TRP A 132 -8.57 -5.38 8.23
CA TRP A 132 -9.36 -6.59 7.95
C TRP A 132 -9.43 -7.55 9.14
N ARG A 133 -8.35 -7.68 9.91
CA ARG A 133 -8.32 -8.56 11.09
C ARG A 133 -9.18 -8.05 12.26
N MET A 134 -9.50 -6.76 12.27
CA MET A 134 -10.23 -6.11 13.37
C MET A 134 -11.69 -5.75 12.99
N SER A 135 -12.07 -5.92 11.71
CA SER A 135 -13.43 -5.77 11.19
C SER A 135 -14.28 -7.02 11.39
#